data_AF-A0A965T7C3-F1
#
_entry.id   AF-A0A965T7C3-F1
#
_cell.length_a   1.000
_cell.length_b   1.000
_cell.length_c   1.000
_cell.angle_alpha   90.00
_cell.angle_beta   90.00
_cell.angle_gamma   90.00
#
_symmetry.space_group_name_H-M   'P 1'
#
loop_
_entity.id
_entity.type
_entity.pdbx_description
1 polymer ?
#
loop_
_entity_poly.entity_id
_entity_poly.type
_entity_poly.pdbx_seq_one_letter_code
_entity_poly.pdbx_strand_id
1 'polypeptide(L)'
;MKKSFKALCLFLLLTCCVKLNFFSDLGQEMERLGVDNVLIFQSQEIDEYPLWSMDSNFIAVNIMGRWRKFNLKKVSLIEAEWHQKKIGFSKSSKGIFLDFSDLERENFLISHIQEDFVNQKGEKIQLIQKGFSTSLILTELDGQKKVLWKSEIESCHSLNLSPNKKYVAYICELNGLFIMKID
;
A
#
# COMPACT_ATOMS: atom_id res chain seq x y z
N MET A 1 28.28 -70.52 10.74
CA MET A 1 26.80 -70.51 10.64
C MET A 1 26.23 -69.75 11.84
N LYS A 2 25.69 -68.54 11.63
CA LYS A 2 24.69 -67.76 12.44
C LYS A 2 24.92 -66.26 12.22
N LYS A 3 23.81 -65.56 11.99
CA LYS A 3 23.62 -64.25 11.35
C LYS A 3 23.65 -63.09 12.35
N SER A 4 23.88 -61.88 11.81
CA SER A 4 23.29 -60.55 12.14
C SER A 4 23.29 -60.08 13.61
N PHE A 5 23.60 -58.82 13.92
CA PHE A 5 22.69 -57.70 13.69
C PHE A 5 23.47 -56.38 13.59
N LYS A 6 23.31 -55.68 12.45
CA LYS A 6 23.63 -54.25 12.33
C LYS A 6 22.43 -53.47 12.85
N ALA A 7 22.57 -52.77 13.96
CA ALA A 7 21.61 -51.76 14.38
C ALA A 7 21.96 -50.45 13.65
N LEU A 8 21.29 -50.20 12.52
CA LEU A 8 21.32 -48.92 11.84
C LEU A 8 20.17 -48.08 12.43
N CYS A 9 20.48 -47.19 13.38
CA CYS A 9 19.53 -46.19 13.85
C CYS A 9 19.30 -45.16 12.74
N LEU A 10 18.24 -45.34 11.97
CA LEU A 10 17.74 -44.36 11.01
C LEU A 10 16.96 -43.29 11.79
N PHE A 11 17.62 -42.17 12.13
CA PHE A 11 16.93 -40.98 12.61
C PHE A 11 16.18 -40.34 11.43
N LEU A 12 14.91 -40.71 11.25
CA LEU A 12 13.96 -39.97 10.43
C LEU A 12 13.65 -38.66 11.15
N LEU A 13 14.42 -37.62 10.85
CA LEU A 13 14.03 -36.24 11.11
C LEU A 13 12.82 -35.94 10.21
N LEU A 14 11.62 -36.16 10.75
CA LEU A 14 10.41 -35.51 10.26
C LEU A 14 10.61 -34.00 10.44
N THR A 15 11.15 -33.32 9.44
CA THR A 15 11.02 -31.88 9.32
C THR A 15 9.55 -31.60 9.05
N CYS A 16 8.80 -31.40 10.12
CA CYS A 16 7.52 -30.73 10.07
C CYS A 16 7.78 -29.34 9.47
N CYS A 17 7.60 -29.21 8.15
CA CYS A 17 7.50 -27.91 7.49
C CYS A 17 6.22 -27.25 8.00
N VAL A 18 6.29 -26.68 9.20
CA VAL A 18 5.35 -25.65 9.63
C VAL A 18 5.54 -24.53 8.62
N LYS A 19 4.65 -24.43 7.64
CA LYS A 19 4.49 -23.20 6.86
C LYS A 19 4.04 -22.14 7.85
N LEU A 20 5.01 -21.49 8.49
CA LEU A 20 4.80 -20.20 9.12
C LEU A 20 4.34 -19.30 7.97
N ASN A 21 3.03 -19.04 7.91
CA ASN A 21 2.49 -17.99 7.08
C ASN A 21 2.97 -16.68 7.69
N PHE A 22 4.22 -16.31 7.40
CA PHE A 22 4.71 -14.97 7.62
C PHE A 22 3.88 -14.08 6.70
N PHE A 23 2.97 -13.33 7.30
CA PHE A 23 2.36 -12.22 6.62
C PHE A 23 3.46 -11.19 6.36
N SER A 24 3.67 -10.86 5.09
CA SER A 24 4.56 -9.79 4.70
C SER A 24 3.86 -8.44 4.87
N ASP A 25 4.61 -7.44 5.32
CA ASP A 25 4.10 -6.08 5.32
C ASP A 25 4.12 -5.49 3.90
N LEU A 26 3.42 -4.38 3.71
CA LEU A 26 3.27 -3.73 2.41
C LEU A 26 4.62 -3.50 1.72
N GLY A 27 5.61 -3.00 2.47
CA GLY A 27 6.92 -2.67 1.93
C GLY A 27 7.65 -3.90 1.40
N GLN A 28 7.60 -5.01 2.15
CA GLN A 28 8.17 -6.29 1.71
C GLN A 28 7.49 -6.84 0.45
N GLU A 29 6.17 -6.73 0.35
CA GLU A 29 5.43 -7.19 -0.84
C GLU A 29 5.71 -6.31 -2.07
N MET A 30 5.86 -5.01 -1.87
CA MET A 30 6.25 -4.06 -2.93
C MET A 30 7.65 -4.37 -3.44
N GLU A 31 8.61 -4.59 -2.54
CA GLU A 31 9.98 -4.99 -2.87
C GLU A 31 10.01 -6.33 -3.61
N ARG A 32 9.27 -7.34 -3.12
CA ARG A 32 9.16 -8.66 -3.77
C ARG A 32 8.65 -8.56 -5.20
N LEU A 33 7.71 -7.66 -5.49
CA LEU A 33 7.16 -7.45 -6.83
C LEU A 33 8.00 -6.48 -7.67
N GLY A 34 8.89 -5.71 -7.06
CA GLY A 34 9.64 -4.64 -7.72
C GLY A 34 8.72 -3.51 -8.20
N VAL A 35 7.79 -3.07 -7.35
CA VAL A 35 6.81 -2.01 -7.66
C VAL A 35 6.81 -0.93 -6.60
N ASP A 36 6.66 0.32 -7.02
CA ASP A 36 6.58 1.47 -6.11
C ASP A 36 5.14 1.91 -5.84
N ASN A 37 4.16 1.40 -6.58
CA ASN A 37 2.78 1.83 -6.50
C ASN A 37 1.83 0.63 -6.37
N VAL A 38 0.81 0.75 -5.52
CA VAL A 38 -0.10 -0.33 -5.18
C VAL A 38 -1.54 0.15 -5.12
N LEU A 39 -2.44 -0.55 -5.82
CA LEU A 39 -3.89 -0.41 -5.63
C LEU A 39 -4.32 -1.27 -4.43
N ILE A 40 -4.63 -0.60 -3.31
CA ILE A 40 -4.96 -1.24 -2.04
C ILE A 40 -6.43 -1.62 -1.97
N PHE A 41 -7.30 -0.74 -2.48
CA PHE A 41 -8.74 -0.94 -2.48
C PHE A 41 -9.34 -0.43 -3.77
N GLN A 42 -10.15 -1.26 -4.42
CA GLN A 42 -10.80 -0.89 -5.67
C GLN A 42 -12.24 -0.45 -5.37
N SER A 43 -12.53 0.84 -5.53
CA SER A 43 -13.88 1.39 -5.40
C SER A 43 -13.95 2.81 -5.97
N GLN A 44 -15.10 3.13 -6.57
CA GLN A 44 -15.46 4.47 -7.05
C GLN A 44 -16.33 5.24 -6.03
N GLU A 45 -16.61 4.62 -4.89
CA GLU A 45 -17.52 5.12 -3.85
C GLU A 45 -16.76 5.67 -2.63
N ILE A 46 -15.52 6.12 -2.83
CA ILE A 46 -14.70 6.67 -1.75
C ILE A 46 -15.03 8.17 -1.61
N ASP A 47 -15.66 8.54 -0.50
CA ASP A 47 -16.20 9.90 -0.31
C ASP A 47 -15.22 10.85 0.38
N GLU A 48 -14.36 10.32 1.26
CA GLU A 48 -13.46 11.11 2.12
C GLU A 48 -11.98 10.80 1.85
N TYR A 49 -11.11 11.69 2.31
CA TYR A 49 -9.66 11.52 2.28
C TYR A 49 -9.20 10.25 3.01
N PRO A 50 -8.16 9.55 2.51
CA PRO A 50 -7.61 8.43 3.24
C PRO A 50 -6.95 8.90 4.53
N LEU A 51 -7.10 8.12 5.59
CA LEU A 51 -6.54 8.41 6.91
C LEU A 51 -5.47 7.38 7.26
N TRP A 52 -4.31 7.83 7.71
CA TRP A 52 -3.30 6.94 8.27
C TRP A 52 -3.48 6.77 9.77
N SER A 53 -3.28 5.56 10.29
CA SER A 53 -3.08 5.39 11.73
C SER A 53 -1.78 6.06 12.16
N MET A 54 -1.71 6.55 13.40
CA MET A 54 -0.52 7.23 13.94
C MET A 54 0.77 6.40 13.81
N ASP A 55 0.66 5.08 13.91
CA ASP A 55 1.76 4.12 13.79
C ASP A 55 2.08 3.70 12.34
N SER A 56 1.35 4.24 11.35
CA SER A 56 1.45 3.89 9.92
C SER A 56 1.19 2.41 9.59
N ASN A 57 0.58 1.64 10.50
CA ASN A 57 0.27 0.22 10.26
C ASN A 57 -1.07 0.01 9.57
N PHE A 58 -1.94 1.03 9.56
CA PHE A 58 -3.24 0.98 8.93
C PHE A 58 -3.44 2.20 8.04
N ILE A 59 -4.23 1.99 6.98
CA ILE A 59 -4.85 3.05 6.22
C ILE A 59 -6.36 2.86 6.22
N ALA A 60 -7.11 3.94 6.30
CA ALA A 60 -8.55 3.91 6.30
C ALA A 60 -9.13 4.77 5.19
N VAL A 61 -10.30 4.35 4.69
CA VAL A 61 -11.10 5.06 3.69
C VAL A 61 -12.56 5.05 4.09
N ASN A 62 -13.28 6.11 3.74
CA ASN A 62 -14.73 6.17 3.89
C ASN A 62 -15.37 5.71 2.58
N ILE A 63 -16.24 4.70 2.67
CA ILE A 63 -16.97 4.15 1.53
C ILE A 63 -18.45 4.29 1.82
N MET A 64 -19.14 5.14 1.05
CA MET A 64 -20.57 5.41 1.23
C MET A 64 -20.94 5.77 2.68
N GLY A 65 -20.18 6.68 3.29
CA GLY A 65 -20.34 7.09 4.69
C GLY A 65 -19.78 6.12 5.73
N ARG A 66 -19.27 4.93 5.34
CA ARG A 66 -18.72 3.93 6.27
C ARG A 66 -17.22 3.85 6.23
N TRP A 67 -16.63 4.05 7.40
CA TRP A 67 -15.21 4.05 7.63
C TRP A 67 -14.65 2.63 7.75
N ARG A 68 -13.63 2.35 6.95
CA ARG A 68 -13.05 1.02 6.74
C ARG A 68 -11.53 1.08 6.77
N LYS A 69 -10.86 0.19 7.51
CA LYS A 69 -9.39 0.16 7.63
C LYS A 69 -8.75 -1.09 7.05
N PHE A 70 -7.55 -0.92 6.50
CA PHE A 70 -6.71 -1.96 5.92
C PHE A 70 -5.42 -2.12 6.70
N ASN A 71 -5.03 -3.36 7.01
CA ASN A 71 -3.82 -3.65 7.77
C ASN A 71 -2.61 -3.81 6.83
N LEU A 72 -1.69 -2.85 6.88
CA LEU A 72 -0.48 -2.79 6.06
C LEU A 72 0.61 -3.75 6.53
N LYS A 73 0.44 -4.41 7.68
CA LYS A 73 1.32 -5.50 8.16
C LYS A 73 0.88 -6.88 7.71
N LYS A 74 -0.29 -7.00 7.06
CA LYS A 74 -0.82 -8.27 6.57
C LYS A 74 -1.32 -8.12 5.15
N VAL A 75 -0.38 -7.94 4.23
CA VAL A 75 -0.66 -7.67 2.82
C VAL A 75 -0.25 -8.85 1.95
N SER A 76 -1.02 -9.12 0.90
CA SER A 76 -0.61 -9.98 -0.19
C SER A 76 -0.89 -9.26 -1.50
N LEU A 77 0.17 -9.01 -2.26
CA LEU A 77 0.09 -8.33 -3.55
C LEU A 77 0.25 -9.32 -4.69
N ILE A 78 -0.51 -9.08 -5.75
CA ILE A 78 -0.25 -9.63 -7.08
C ILE A 78 0.22 -8.53 -8.02
N GLU A 79 0.87 -8.93 -9.09
CA GLU A 79 1.20 -8.01 -10.17
C GLU A 79 -0.08 -7.60 -10.92
N ALA A 80 -0.16 -6.32 -11.28
CA ALA A 80 -1.16 -5.76 -12.16
C ALA A 80 -0.54 -4.63 -12.99
N GLU A 81 -1.32 -4.07 -13.92
CA GLU A 81 -0.91 -2.96 -14.76
C GLU A 81 -1.89 -1.78 -14.60
N TRP A 82 -1.36 -0.57 -14.55
CA TRP A 82 -2.13 0.68 -14.51
C TRP A 82 -1.37 1.75 -15.28
N HIS A 83 -2.00 2.32 -16.32
CA HIS A 83 -1.37 3.28 -17.26
C HIS A 83 -0.03 2.79 -17.81
N GLN A 84 0.04 1.54 -18.30
CA GLN A 84 1.25 0.90 -18.84
C GLN A 84 2.40 0.77 -17.82
N LYS A 85 2.11 0.94 -16.54
CA LYS A 85 3.06 0.71 -15.45
C LYS A 85 2.67 -0.51 -14.65
N LYS A 86 3.67 -1.31 -14.33
CA LYS A 86 3.54 -2.39 -13.38
C LYS A 86 3.24 -1.82 -11.99
N ILE A 87 2.18 -2.31 -11.36
CA ILE A 87 1.78 -1.96 -10.00
C ILE A 87 1.53 -3.23 -9.18
N GLY A 88 1.49 -3.07 -7.86
CA GLY A 88 0.92 -4.08 -6.97
C GLY A 88 -0.61 -3.94 -6.93
N PHE A 89 -1.30 -5.06 -6.84
CA PHE A 89 -2.74 -5.10 -6.55
C PHE A 89 -2.98 -5.95 -5.31
N SER A 90 -3.62 -5.37 -4.29
CA SER A 90 -3.97 -6.10 -3.09
C SER A 90 -4.98 -7.19 -3.40
N LYS A 91 -4.68 -8.47 -3.09
CA LYS A 91 -5.65 -9.57 -3.24
C LYS A 91 -6.91 -9.34 -2.40
N SER A 92 -6.75 -8.60 -1.32
CA SER A 92 -7.79 -8.27 -0.35
C SER A 92 -8.58 -7.00 -0.70
N SER A 93 -8.28 -6.37 -1.85
CA SER A 93 -8.93 -5.16 -2.35
C SER A 93 -10.44 -5.28 -2.53
N LYS A 94 -11.00 -6.50 -2.48
CA LYS A 94 -12.44 -6.77 -2.56
C LYS A 94 -13.13 -7.06 -1.22
N GLY A 95 -12.44 -7.08 -0.07
CA GLY A 95 -13.18 -7.45 1.15
C GLY A 95 -12.45 -7.71 2.47
N ILE A 96 -11.20 -7.31 2.68
CA ILE A 96 -10.60 -7.35 4.03
C ILE A 96 -10.39 -5.92 4.53
N PHE A 97 -11.49 -5.22 4.72
CA PHE A 97 -11.51 -4.00 5.48
C PHE A 97 -12.30 -4.24 6.75
N LEU A 98 -11.72 -3.87 7.89
CA LEU A 98 -12.43 -3.90 9.15
C LEU A 98 -13.19 -2.58 9.24
N ASP A 99 -14.50 -2.65 9.49
CA ASP A 99 -15.23 -1.47 9.95
C ASP A 99 -14.54 -0.98 11.24
N PHE A 100 -14.37 0.34 11.38
CA PHE A 100 -13.79 0.91 12.60
C PHE A 100 -14.76 1.91 13.23
N SER A 101 -14.83 1.87 14.56
CA SER A 101 -15.74 2.73 15.33
C SER A 101 -15.27 4.19 15.35
N ASP A 102 -16.17 5.14 15.59
CA ASP A 102 -15.79 6.56 15.71
C ASP A 102 -14.71 6.79 16.79
N LEU A 103 -14.69 5.97 17.84
CA LEU A 103 -13.65 6.01 18.89
C LEU A 103 -12.28 5.56 18.36
N GLU A 104 -12.25 4.57 17.47
CA GLU A 104 -10.99 4.17 16.83
C GLU A 104 -10.48 5.25 15.86
N ARG A 105 -11.35 6.12 15.33
CA ARG A 105 -10.97 7.25 14.45
C ARG A 105 -9.98 8.19 15.10
N GLU A 106 -10.07 8.36 16.42
CA GLU A 106 -9.18 9.25 17.17
C GLU A 106 -7.71 8.81 17.09
N ASN A 107 -7.45 7.53 16.79
CA ASN A 107 -6.09 6.99 16.59
C ASN A 107 -5.58 7.14 15.14
N PHE A 108 -6.39 7.74 14.27
CA PHE A 108 -6.01 8.08 12.90
C PHE A 108 -5.71 9.58 12.83
N LEU A 109 -4.65 9.91 12.09
CA LEU A 109 -4.35 11.30 11.80
C LEU A 109 -5.50 11.87 10.98
N ILE A 110 -6.19 12.86 11.53
CA ILE A 110 -6.97 13.81 10.75
C ILE A 110 -5.95 14.73 10.07
N SER A 111 -5.30 14.18 9.05
CA SER A 111 -4.41 14.94 8.20
C SER A 111 -5.20 15.99 7.44
N HIS A 112 -4.68 17.21 7.40
CA HIS A 112 -5.19 18.20 6.46
C HIS A 112 -4.79 17.76 5.05
N ILE A 113 -5.70 17.97 4.09
CA ILE A 113 -5.43 17.80 2.67
C ILE A 113 -4.21 18.64 2.35
N GLN A 114 -3.17 18.02 1.80
CA GLN A 114 -2.07 18.78 1.24
C GLN A 114 -2.04 18.51 -0.26
N GLU A 115 -2.15 19.57 -1.06
CA GLU A 115 -1.95 19.48 -2.53
C GLU A 115 -0.50 19.09 -2.86
N ASP A 116 0.40 19.36 -1.92
CA ASP A 116 1.79 18.98 -1.95
C ASP A 116 2.35 18.68 -0.56
N PHE A 117 3.44 17.93 -0.50
CA PHE A 117 4.21 17.80 0.72
C PHE A 117 5.70 17.65 0.39
N VAL A 118 6.54 17.81 1.39
CA VAL A 118 7.99 17.62 1.29
C VAL A 118 8.36 16.30 1.96
N ASN A 119 9.03 15.40 1.22
CA ASN A 119 9.46 14.12 1.76
C ASN A 119 10.71 14.26 2.66
N GLN A 120 11.22 13.15 3.19
CA GLN A 120 12.40 13.17 4.06
C GLN A 120 13.69 13.65 3.37
N LYS A 121 13.75 13.57 2.03
CA LYS A 121 14.88 14.01 1.20
C LYS A 121 14.80 15.50 0.85
N GLY A 122 13.75 16.20 1.29
CA GLY A 122 13.52 17.60 0.92
C GLY A 122 12.90 17.79 -0.46
N GLU A 123 12.47 16.70 -1.10
CA GLU A 123 11.84 16.73 -2.43
C GLU A 123 10.35 17.01 -2.28
N LYS A 124 9.81 17.84 -3.18
CA LYS A 124 8.40 18.21 -3.19
C LYS A 124 7.61 17.21 -4.03
N ILE A 125 6.56 16.62 -3.46
CA ILE A 125 5.66 15.69 -4.15
C ILE A 125 4.30 16.37 -4.30
N GLN A 126 3.75 16.36 -5.53
CA GLN A 126 2.49 17.03 -5.83
C GLN A 126 1.64 16.21 -6.81
N LEU A 127 0.32 16.25 -6.64
CA LEU A 127 -0.62 15.87 -7.70
C LEU A 127 -0.96 17.11 -8.53
N ILE A 128 -0.77 17.04 -9.85
CA ILE A 128 -1.12 18.11 -10.78
C ILE A 128 -2.19 17.60 -11.74
N GLN A 129 -3.37 18.21 -11.67
CA GLN A 129 -4.48 17.90 -12.57
C GLN A 129 -4.48 18.82 -13.80
N LYS A 130 -4.77 18.23 -14.96
CA LYS A 130 -4.99 18.91 -16.24
C LYS A 130 -6.15 18.24 -16.98
N GLY A 131 -7.33 18.86 -16.92
CA GLY A 131 -8.57 18.23 -17.42
C GLY A 131 -8.90 16.99 -16.61
N PHE A 132 -9.13 15.86 -17.28
CA PHE A 132 -9.38 14.55 -16.67
C PHE A 132 -8.10 13.74 -16.41
N SER A 133 -6.92 14.34 -16.54
CA SER A 133 -5.63 13.67 -16.31
C SER A 133 -4.95 14.25 -15.08
N THR A 134 -4.41 13.39 -14.23
CA THR A 134 -3.59 13.77 -13.08
C THR A 134 -2.18 13.20 -13.24
N SER A 135 -1.16 13.98 -12.87
CA SER A 135 0.22 13.53 -12.78
C SER A 135 0.73 13.66 -11.35
N LEU A 136 1.44 12.65 -10.86
CA LEU A 136 2.24 12.79 -9.65
C LEU A 136 3.65 13.23 -10.02
N ILE A 137 4.06 14.38 -9.50
CA ILE A 137 5.34 15.01 -9.81
C ILE A 137 6.19 15.08 -8.55
N LEU A 138 7.43 14.63 -8.67
CA LEU A 138 8.51 14.85 -7.71
C LEU A 138 9.35 16.02 -8.21
N THR A 139 9.59 17.02 -7.38
CA THR A 139 10.55 18.10 -7.65
C THR A 139 11.73 17.94 -6.70
N GLU A 140 12.90 17.71 -7.27
CA GLU A 140 14.16 17.55 -6.55
C GLU A 140 14.65 18.90 -5.98
N LEU A 141 15.63 18.87 -5.08
CA LEU A 141 16.16 20.05 -4.40
C LEU A 141 16.76 21.09 -5.36
N ASP A 142 17.27 20.65 -6.51
CA ASP A 142 17.82 21.50 -7.57
C ASP A 142 16.73 22.07 -8.50
N GLY A 143 15.45 21.74 -8.23
CA GLY A 143 14.29 22.16 -9.02
C GLY A 143 13.96 21.26 -10.21
N GLN A 144 14.73 20.19 -10.46
CA GLN A 144 14.39 19.22 -11.50
C GLN A 144 13.07 18.51 -11.19
N LYS A 145 12.24 18.33 -12.22
CA LYS A 145 10.92 17.71 -12.10
C LYS A 145 10.90 16.35 -12.75
N LYS A 146 10.45 15.34 -12.01
CA LYS A 146 10.22 13.97 -12.47
C LYS A 146 8.76 13.62 -12.37
N VAL A 147 8.16 13.20 -13.49
CA VAL A 147 6.80 12.64 -13.49
C VAL A 147 6.89 11.18 -13.04
N LEU A 148 6.40 10.89 -11.83
CA LEU A 148 6.41 9.53 -11.28
C LEU A 148 5.36 8.66 -11.94
N TRP A 149 4.19 9.21 -12.24
CA TRP A 149 3.17 8.61 -13.10
C TRP A 149 2.20 9.69 -13.58
N LYS A 150 1.42 9.33 -14.60
CA LYS A 150 0.36 10.15 -15.15
C LYS A 150 -0.83 9.26 -15.50
N SER A 151 -2.02 9.66 -15.08
CA SER A 151 -3.27 9.05 -15.53
C SER A 151 -3.70 9.61 -16.88
N GLU A 152 -4.37 8.80 -17.69
CA GLU A 152 -4.87 9.25 -18.99
C GLU A 152 -6.24 9.94 -18.88
N ILE A 153 -7.20 9.27 -18.23
CA ILE A 153 -8.63 9.65 -18.22
C ILE A 153 -9.28 9.54 -16.83
N GLU A 154 -8.52 9.77 -15.76
CA GLU A 154 -9.07 9.85 -14.40
C GLU A 154 -8.43 10.96 -13.58
N SER A 155 -9.24 11.61 -12.75
CA SER A 155 -8.74 12.49 -11.71
C SER A 155 -8.22 11.65 -10.55
N CYS A 156 -7.04 12.00 -10.07
CA CYS A 156 -6.55 11.53 -8.78
C CYS A 156 -6.32 12.72 -7.85
N HIS A 157 -6.65 12.54 -6.57
CA HIS A 157 -6.65 13.60 -5.56
C HIS A 157 -6.38 13.01 -4.16
N SER A 158 -6.60 13.81 -3.11
CA SER A 158 -6.49 13.37 -1.72
C SER A 158 -5.10 12.87 -1.32
N LEU A 159 -4.05 13.53 -1.82
CA LEU A 159 -2.67 13.17 -1.50
C LEU A 159 -2.44 13.26 0.02
N ASN A 160 -1.89 12.19 0.59
CA ASN A 160 -1.76 12.07 2.04
C ASN A 160 -0.49 11.33 2.46
N LEU A 161 0.39 12.03 3.17
CA LEU A 161 1.66 11.49 3.64
C LEU A 161 1.46 10.62 4.89
N SER A 162 2.01 9.41 4.87
CA SER A 162 2.06 8.54 6.05
C SER A 162 2.88 9.16 7.20
N PRO A 163 2.54 8.90 8.48
CA PRO A 163 3.28 9.44 9.62
C PRO A 163 4.77 9.06 9.63
N ASN A 164 5.12 7.86 9.17
CA ASN A 164 6.52 7.43 9.04
C ASN A 164 7.24 8.04 7.81
N LYS A 165 6.52 8.79 6.97
CA LYS A 165 6.97 9.48 5.75
C LYS A 165 7.58 8.57 4.68
N LYS A 166 7.24 7.28 4.69
CA LYS A 166 7.71 6.29 3.70
C LYS A 166 6.77 6.11 2.53
N TYR A 167 5.50 6.44 2.75
CA TYR A 167 4.42 6.21 1.81
C TYR A 167 3.56 7.45 1.63
N VAL A 168 2.95 7.55 0.46
CA VAL A 168 1.81 8.42 0.20
C VAL A 168 0.60 7.59 -0.15
N ALA A 169 -0.57 8.08 0.26
CA ALA A 169 -1.84 7.60 -0.23
C ALA A 169 -2.50 8.67 -1.10
N TYR A 170 -3.29 8.24 -2.06
CA TYR A 170 -4.13 9.10 -2.88
C TYR A 170 -5.28 8.29 -3.46
N ILE A 171 -6.33 8.97 -3.88
CA ILE A 171 -7.51 8.36 -4.48
C ILE A 171 -7.47 8.65 -5.97
N CYS A 172 -7.77 7.66 -6.80
CA CYS A 172 -8.04 7.83 -8.23
C CYS A 172 -9.48 7.44 -8.50
N GLU A 173 -10.30 8.37 -9.00
CA GLU A 173 -11.77 8.28 -9.02
C GLU A 173 -12.31 7.01 -9.70
N LEU A 174 -11.63 6.51 -10.75
CA LEU A 174 -12.09 5.34 -11.49
C LEU A 174 -11.60 4.00 -10.91
N ASN A 175 -10.60 4.03 -10.03
CA ASN A 175 -9.91 2.85 -9.54
C ASN A 175 -10.07 2.67 -8.03
N GLY A 176 -9.72 3.67 -7.22
CA GLY A 176 -9.83 3.65 -5.77
C GLY A 176 -8.56 4.13 -5.06
N LEU A 177 -8.24 3.49 -3.93
CA LEU A 177 -7.15 3.89 -3.05
C LEU A 177 -5.81 3.31 -3.50
N PHE A 178 -4.88 4.21 -3.83
CA PHE A 178 -3.49 3.86 -4.09
C PHE A 178 -2.60 4.20 -2.89
N ILE A 179 -1.53 3.41 -2.74
CA ILE A 179 -0.36 3.75 -1.93
C ILE A 179 0.89 3.68 -2.79
N MET A 180 1.73 4.70 -2.73
CA MET A 180 3.04 4.73 -3.38
C MET A 180 4.16 4.89 -2.36
N LYS A 181 5.24 4.13 -2.55
CA LYS A 181 6.49 4.27 -1.80
C LYS A 181 7.25 5.51 -2.28
N ILE A 182 7.83 6.26 -1.34
CA ILE A 182 8.54 7.52 -1.61
C ILE A 182 9.92 7.61 -0.94
N ASP A 183 10.36 6.56 -0.23
CA ASP A 183 11.66 6.49 0.45
C ASP A 183 12.68 5.60 -0.28
#